data_AF-A0A953ZD70-F1
#
_entry.id   AF-A0A953ZD70-F1
#
_cell.length_a   1.000
_cell.length_b   1.000
_cell.length_c   1.000
_cell.angle_alpha   90.00
_cell.angle_beta   90.00
_cell.angle_gamma   90.00
#
_symmetry.space_group_name_H-M   'P 1'
#
loop_
_entity.id
_entity.type
_entity.pdbx_description
1 polymer ?
#
loop_
_entity_poly.entity_id
_entity_poly.type
_entity_poly.pdbx_seq_one_letter_code
_entity_poly.pdbx_strand_id
1 'polypeptide(L)'
;FFNPPNWIFGPVWTTLYLLMGISAWLVWRRGSSGWALKLFIVQLALNALWTPVFFGLHALGAALVVIVAMWLAILATIIAFWKLSRPGAAMLIPYLLWVSFATLLNASLWWLN
;
A
#
# COMPACT_ATOMS: atom_id res chain seq x y z
N PHE A 1 -12.75 -4.83 18.65
CA PHE A 1 -13.78 -4.10 17.89
C PHE A 1 -13.09 -3.57 16.63
N PHE A 2 -13.67 -3.69 15.42
CA PHE A 2 -13.04 -3.38 14.10
C PHE A 2 -12.13 -4.43 13.42
N ASN A 3 -12.33 -5.73 13.62
CA ASN A 3 -11.75 -6.74 12.70
C ASN A 3 -12.77 -7.10 11.60
N PRO A 4 -12.58 -6.64 10.34
CA PRO A 4 -13.40 -7.13 9.25
C PRO A 4 -13.17 -8.64 9.11
N PRO A 5 -14.20 -9.40 8.69
CA PRO A 5 -14.04 -10.83 8.43
C PRO A 5 -12.82 -11.10 7.53
N ASN A 6 -12.03 -12.13 7.86
CA ASN A 6 -10.81 -12.46 7.12
C ASN A 6 -11.03 -12.63 5.60
N TRP A 7 -12.24 -13.01 5.20
CA TRP A 7 -12.60 -13.17 3.80
C TRP A 7 -12.61 -11.85 2.99
N ILE A 8 -12.70 -10.68 3.63
CA ILE A 8 -12.68 -9.38 2.95
C ILE A 8 -11.27 -9.03 2.45
N PHE A 9 -10.22 -9.50 3.14
CA PHE A 9 -8.85 -9.17 2.78
C PHE A 9 -8.48 -9.67 1.38
N GLY A 10 -8.90 -10.89 1.01
CA GLY A 10 -8.58 -11.50 -0.28
C GLY A 10 -9.08 -10.69 -1.49
N PRO A 11 -10.40 -10.44 -1.61
CA PRO A 11 -10.97 -9.63 -2.69
C PRO A 11 -10.40 -8.22 -2.73
N VAL A 12 -10.26 -7.56 -1.57
CA VAL A 12 -9.72 -6.19 -1.52
C VAL A 12 -8.30 -6.15 -2.06
N TRP A 13 -7.39 -6.99 -1.56
CA TRP A 13 -6.01 -7.04 -2.06
C TRP A 13 -5.94 -7.37 -3.55
N THR A 14 -6.77 -8.29 -4.02
CA THR A 14 -6.84 -8.64 -5.46
C THR A 14 -7.22 -7.43 -6.31
N THR A 15 -8.27 -6.70 -5.93
CA THR A 15 -8.68 -5.47 -6.63
C THR A 15 -7.58 -4.41 -6.56
N LEU A 16 -6.94 -4.23 -5.40
CA LEU A 16 -5.86 -3.26 -5.24
C LEU A 16 -4.64 -3.59 -6.11
N TYR A 17 -4.23 -4.85 -6.20
CA TYR A 17 -3.11 -5.25 -7.06
C TYR A 17 -3.42 -5.01 -8.54
N LEU A 18 -4.66 -5.26 -8.99
CA LEU A 18 -5.08 -4.92 -10.34
C LEU A 18 -4.99 -3.41 -10.60
N LEU A 19 -5.51 -2.59 -9.68
CA LEU A 19 -5.44 -1.13 -9.79
C LEU A 19 -4.00 -0.62 -9.80
N MET A 20 -3.13 -1.18 -8.95
CA MET A 20 -1.69 -0.86 -8.91
C MET A 20 -1.01 -1.19 -10.24
N GLY A 21 -1.29 -2.36 -10.81
CA GLY A 21 -0.73 -2.77 -12.10
C GLY A 21 -1.15 -1.85 -13.24
N ILE A 22 -2.45 -1.51 -13.32
CA ILE A 22 -2.97 -0.58 -14.33
C ILE A 22 -2.38 0.82 -14.13
N SER A 23 -2.28 1.28 -12.89
CA SER A 23 -1.67 2.57 -12.51
C SER A 23 -0.23 2.68 -13.00
N ALA A 24 0.60 1.66 -12.71
CA ALA A 24 1.99 1.60 -13.13
C ALA A 24 2.11 1.56 -14.66
N TRP A 25 1.25 0.80 -15.35
CA TRP A 25 1.22 0.74 -16.82
C TRP A 25 0.90 2.10 -17.46
N LEU A 26 -0.09 2.83 -16.95
CA LEU A 26 -0.47 4.15 -17.44
C LEU A 26 0.68 5.16 -17.30
N VAL A 27 1.45 5.08 -16.23
CA VAL A 27 2.61 5.96 -15.98
C VAL A 27 3.83 5.54 -16.80
N TRP A 28 4.06 4.24 -16.98
CA TRP A 28 5.14 3.72 -17.81
C TRP A 28 5.02 4.20 -19.27
N ARG A 29 3.81 4.21 -19.83
CA ARG A 29 3.54 4.70 -21.20
C ARG A 29 3.85 6.18 -21.44
N ARG A 30 4.11 6.97 -20.40
CA ARG A 30 4.45 8.41 -20.52
C ARG A 30 5.95 8.66 -20.77
N GLY A 31 6.81 7.64 -20.75
CA GLY A 31 8.21 7.70 -21.17
C GLY A 31 9.20 8.19 -20.09
N SER A 32 8.93 9.26 -19.36
CA SER A 32 9.85 9.85 -18.36
C SER A 32 9.50 9.50 -16.90
N SER A 33 9.29 8.22 -16.60
CA SER A 33 8.74 7.76 -15.31
C SER A 33 9.72 7.01 -14.40
N GLY A 34 11.03 6.99 -14.71
CA GLY A 34 12.01 6.15 -14.04
C GLY A 34 12.05 6.28 -12.51
N TRP A 35 12.02 7.50 -11.96
CA TRP A 35 11.99 7.69 -10.49
C TRP A 35 10.61 7.32 -9.91
N ALA A 36 9.52 7.75 -10.54
CA ALA A 36 8.17 7.45 -10.08
C ALA A 36 7.92 5.92 -10.00
N LEU A 37 8.40 5.16 -10.98
CA LEU A 37 8.32 3.70 -10.98
C LEU A 37 9.22 3.06 -9.90
N LYS A 38 10.39 3.63 -9.59
CA LYS A 38 11.20 3.16 -8.45
C LYS A 38 10.45 3.30 -7.13
N LEU A 39 9.75 4.42 -6.90
CA LEU A 39 8.90 4.59 -5.72
C LEU A 39 7.78 3.55 -5.67
N PHE A 40 7.16 3.25 -6.82
CA PHE A 40 6.15 2.21 -6.94
C PHE A 40 6.71 0.80 -6.58
N ILE A 41 7.94 0.49 -6.96
CA ILE A 41 8.59 -0.77 -6.58
C ILE A 41 8.91 -0.80 -5.07
N VAL A 42 9.37 0.32 -4.51
CA VAL A 42 9.65 0.43 -3.06
C VAL A 42 8.38 0.18 -2.24
N GLN A 43 7.25 0.82 -2.60
CA GLN A 43 6.00 0.57 -1.88
C GLN A 43 5.54 -0.90 -2.01
N LEU A 44 5.77 -1.53 -3.18
CA LEU A 44 5.38 -2.93 -3.41
C LEU A 44 6.25 -3.90 -2.60
N ALA A 45 7.54 -3.61 -2.45
CA ALA A 45 8.43 -4.37 -1.60
C ALA A 45 8.04 -4.26 -0.11
N LEU A 46 7.69 -3.05 0.35
CA LEU A 46 7.18 -2.83 1.70
C LEU A 46 5.85 -3.56 1.92
N ASN A 47 5.00 -3.58 0.91
CA ASN A 47 3.74 -4.33 0.92
C ASN A 47 3.96 -5.84 1.09
N ALA A 48 4.87 -6.42 0.31
CA ALA A 48 5.24 -7.82 0.41
C ALA A 48 5.89 -8.17 1.76
N LEU A 49 6.65 -7.22 2.36
CA LEU A 49 7.29 -7.39 3.65
C LEU A 49 6.30 -7.32 4.83
N TRP A 50 5.22 -6.55 4.71
CA TRP A 50 4.29 -6.34 5.82
C TRP A 50 3.59 -7.64 6.25
N THR A 51 3.08 -8.43 5.30
CA THR A 51 2.35 -9.68 5.58
C THR A 51 3.14 -10.67 6.45
N PRO A 52 4.40 -11.06 6.12
CA PRO A 52 5.18 -11.98 6.95
C PRO A 52 5.58 -11.38 8.30
N VAL A 53 5.79 -10.07 8.40
CA VAL A 53 6.12 -9.42 9.69
C VAL A 53 4.90 -9.41 10.63
N PHE A 54 3.71 -9.13 10.10
CA PHE A 54 2.48 -9.08 10.88
C PHE A 54 1.96 -10.48 11.25
N PHE A 55 1.80 -11.38 10.27
CA PHE A 55 1.20 -12.70 10.47
C PHE A 55 2.21 -13.82 10.76
N GLY A 56 3.45 -13.71 10.26
CA GLY A 56 4.46 -14.75 10.45
C GLY A 56 5.22 -14.57 11.77
N LEU A 57 5.79 -13.38 11.97
CA LEU A 57 6.59 -13.06 13.15
C LEU A 57 5.75 -12.58 14.35
N HIS A 58 4.47 -12.27 14.14
CA HIS A 58 3.58 -11.65 15.14
C HIS A 58 4.19 -10.40 15.81
N ALA A 59 5.13 -9.74 15.13
CA ALA A 59 5.88 -8.62 15.67
C ALA A 59 5.12 -7.32 15.41
N LEU A 60 4.05 -7.08 16.18
CA LEU A 60 3.11 -5.95 15.97
C LEU A 60 3.82 -4.60 15.86
N GLY A 61 4.80 -4.32 16.73
CA GLY A 61 5.58 -3.08 16.69
C GLY A 61 6.40 -2.93 15.40
N ALA A 62 7.07 -3.99 14.94
CA ALA A 62 7.82 -3.97 13.68
C ALA A 62 6.87 -3.84 12.47
N ALA A 63 5.73 -4.52 12.51
CA ALA A 63 4.69 -4.41 11.49
C ALA A 63 4.14 -2.98 11.41
N LEU A 64 4.06 -2.25 12.54
CA LEU A 64 3.63 -0.85 12.58
C LEU A 64 4.63 0.06 11.86
N VAL A 65 5.93 -0.14 12.08
CA VAL A 65 6.97 0.62 11.37
C VAL A 65 6.89 0.35 9.87
N VAL A 66 6.75 -0.91 9.47
CA VAL A 66 6.66 -1.30 8.06
C VAL A 66 5.41 -0.72 7.40
N ILE A 67 4.24 -0.76 8.05
CA ILE A 67 3.00 -0.24 7.45
C ILE A 67 3.01 1.28 7.32
N VAL A 68 3.62 2.00 8.28
CA VAL A 68 3.79 3.46 8.19
C VAL A 68 4.76 3.82 7.07
N ALA A 69 5.88 3.10 6.95
CA ALA A 69 6.82 3.29 5.84
C ALA A 69 6.15 3.01 4.49
N MET A 70 5.34 1.95 4.40
CA MET A 70 4.54 1.63 3.22
C MET A 70 3.57 2.77 2.89
N TRP A 71 2.84 3.28 3.88
CA TRP A 71 1.88 4.37 3.70
C TRP A 71 2.54 5.63 3.11
N LEU A 72 3.70 6.02 3.65
CA LEU A 72 4.48 7.15 3.13
C LEU A 72 4.97 6.90 1.70
N ALA A 73 5.41 5.68 1.39
CA ALA A 73 5.85 5.30 0.05
C ALA A 73 4.68 5.35 -0.97
N ILE A 74 3.47 4.94 -0.58
CA ILE A 74 2.26 5.05 -1.40
C ILE A 74 1.94 6.52 -1.67
N LEU A 75 1.94 7.36 -0.63
CA LEU A 75 1.67 8.80 -0.78
C LEU A 75 2.69 9.45 -1.72
N ALA A 76 3.99 9.16 -1.54
CA ALA A 76 5.04 9.64 -2.44
C ALA A 76 4.82 9.17 -3.88
N THR A 77 4.40 7.92 -4.07
CA THR A 77 4.07 7.37 -5.39
C THR A 77 2.88 8.09 -6.02
N ILE A 78 1.81 8.37 -5.25
CA ILE A 78 0.65 9.14 -5.71
C ILE A 78 1.09 10.53 -6.18
N ILE A 79 1.88 11.26 -5.39
CA ILE A 79 2.36 12.60 -5.72
C ILE A 79 3.21 12.57 -7.01
N ALA A 80 4.10 11.59 -7.15
CA ALA A 80 4.92 11.43 -8.34
C ALA A 80 4.07 11.05 -9.57
N PHE A 81 3.12 10.14 -9.42
CA PHE A 81 2.21 9.71 -10.48
C PHE A 81 1.28 10.84 -10.88
N TRP A 82 0.88 11.73 -9.97
CA TRP A 82 -0.06 12.82 -10.26
C TRP A 82 0.47 13.79 -11.32
N LYS A 83 1.79 13.99 -11.36
CA LYS A 83 2.48 14.83 -12.36
C LYS A 83 2.56 14.16 -13.74
N LEU A 84 2.50 12.83 -13.79
CA LEU A 84 2.68 12.03 -15.02
C LEU A 84 1.34 11.56 -15.61
N SER A 85 0.44 11.08 -14.76
CA SER A 85 -0.88 10.54 -15.12
C SER A 85 -1.83 10.65 -13.93
N ARG A 86 -2.74 11.64 -13.97
CA ARG A 86 -3.80 11.79 -12.96
C ARG A 86 -4.67 10.53 -12.79
N PRO A 87 -5.09 9.85 -13.86
CA PRO A 87 -5.83 8.59 -13.72
C PRO A 87 -5.01 7.50 -13.01
N GLY A 88 -3.72 7.37 -13.33
CA GLY A 88 -2.84 6.41 -12.67
C GLY A 88 -2.69 6.72 -11.18
N ALA A 89 -2.49 7.98 -10.82
CA ALA A 89 -2.41 8.38 -9.41
C ALA A 89 -3.73 8.16 -8.65
N ALA A 90 -4.87 8.46 -9.27
CA ALA A 90 -6.19 8.26 -8.66
C ALA A 90 -6.49 6.79 -8.33
N MET A 91 -6.00 5.85 -9.16
CA MET A 91 -6.13 4.40 -8.90
C MET A 91 -5.40 3.92 -7.64
N LEU A 92 -4.44 4.69 -7.12
CA LEU A 92 -3.74 4.39 -5.88
C LEU A 92 -4.44 4.99 -4.63
N ILE A 93 -5.47 5.83 -4.81
CA ILE A 93 -6.22 6.41 -3.67
C ILE A 93 -6.96 5.32 -2.86
N PRO A 94 -7.69 4.38 -3.48
CA PRO A 94 -8.32 3.28 -2.73
C PRO A 94 -7.31 2.45 -1.94
N TYR A 95 -6.10 2.30 -2.49
CA TYR A 95 -5.01 1.60 -1.81
C TYR A 95 -4.53 2.37 -0.58
N LEU A 96 -4.30 3.69 -0.69
CA LEU A 96 -3.90 4.52 0.46
C LEU A 96 -4.96 4.47 1.58
N LEU A 97 -6.24 4.51 1.22
CA LEU A 97 -7.35 4.40 2.18
C LEU A 97 -7.36 3.05 2.90
N TRP A 98 -7.15 1.96 2.16
CA TRP A 98 -7.05 0.62 2.73
C TRP A 98 -5.87 0.48 3.69
N VAL A 99 -4.70 1.02 3.31
CA VAL A 99 -3.52 0.99 4.19
C VAL A 99 -3.72 1.87 5.43
N SER A 100 -4.39 3.02 5.32
CA SER A 100 -4.77 3.82 6.50
C SER A 100 -5.60 3.00 7.50
N PHE A 101 -6.58 2.25 6.99
CA PHE A 101 -7.40 1.35 7.82
C PHE A 101 -6.54 0.25 8.47
N ALA A 102 -5.67 -0.40 7.70
CA ALA A 102 -4.79 -1.43 8.22
C ALA A 102 -3.76 -0.89 9.24
N THR A 103 -3.29 0.35 9.08
CA THR A 103 -2.41 1.01 10.06
C THR A 103 -3.13 1.25 11.38
N LEU A 104 -4.37 1.72 11.33
CA LEU A 104 -5.19 1.90 12.54
C LEU A 104 -5.46 0.56 13.23
N LEU A 105 -5.75 -0.49 12.46
CA LEU A 105 -5.93 -1.83 13.00
C LEU A 105 -4.65 -2.30 13.70
N ASN A 106 -3.50 -2.21 13.05
CA ASN A 106 -2.22 -2.61 13.62
C ASN A 106 -1.86 -1.80 14.89
N ALA A 107 -2.07 -0.49 14.87
CA ALA A 107 -1.86 0.38 16.02
C ALA A 107 -2.79 0.01 17.20
N SER A 108 -4.06 -0.28 16.93
CA SER A 108 -5.01 -0.69 17.97
C SER A 108 -4.65 -2.04 18.58
N LEU A 109 -4.19 -3.01 17.77
CA LEU A 109 -3.73 -4.30 18.25
C LEU A 109 -2.46 -4.18 19.09
N TRP A 110 -1.54 -3.29 18.70
CA TRP A 110 -0.33 -3.02 19.48
C TRP A 110 -0.63 -2.31 20.81
N TRP A 111 -1.62 -1.41 20.85
CA TRP A 111 -2.02 -0.72 22.09
C TRP A 111 -2.74 -1.64 23.09
N LEU A 112 -3.46 -2.64 22.59
CA LEU A 112 -4.26 -3.58 23.40
C LEU A 112 -3.49 -4.82 23.86
N ASN A 113 -2.23 -4.99 23.44
CA ASN A 113 -1.33 -6.08 23.83
C ASN A 113 -0.25 -5.56 24.78
#